data_AF-A0A956YNA4-F1
#
_entry.id   AF-A0A956YNA4-F1
#
_cell.length_a   1.000
_cell.length_b   1.000
_cell.length_c   1.000
_cell.angle_alpha   90.00
_cell.angle_beta   90.00
_cell.angle_gamma   90.00
#
_symmetry.space_group_name_H-M   'P 1'
#
loop_
_entity.id
_entity.type
_entity.pdbx_description
1 polymer ?
#
loop_
_entity_poly.entity_id
_entity_poly.type
_entity_poly.pdbx_seq_one_letter_code
_entity_poly.pdbx_strand_id
1 'polypeptide(L)'
;MADENDKIQAKLRRLGVVRGARSLKPPRPLKPAPPVEESPLRPFPTPTSAIDDDIQPLEKLLPGGQLVATSDGECFVLDHVYRLDYQHGDDRLVDLLQFSPAAAAPFVQDARLAAHDFRDFLFLDTETTGLAGAGTLAFMVGVGFFEPSPHGERFVVRQYFLRDHGDEPALLLLLDELLAEKAGLVTFNGRS
;
A
#
# COMPACT_ATOMS: atom_id res chain seq x y z
N MET A 1 14.94 35.23 -12.02
CA MET A 1 13.81 34.51 -11.39
C MET A 1 12.67 34.21 -12.35
N ALA A 2 12.25 35.11 -13.26
CA ALA A 2 11.21 34.80 -14.26
C ALA A 2 11.64 33.72 -15.29
N ASP A 3 12.88 33.80 -15.79
CA ASP A 3 13.43 32.93 -16.84
C ASP A 3 13.59 31.44 -16.43
N GLU A 4 13.76 31.16 -15.14
CA GLU A 4 13.94 29.80 -14.64
C GLU A 4 12.60 29.09 -14.43
N ASN A 5 11.59 29.84 -13.98
CA ASN A 5 10.23 29.35 -13.82
C ASN A 5 9.60 29.03 -15.19
N ASP A 6 9.87 29.86 -16.21
CA ASP A 6 9.40 29.62 -17.58
C ASP A 6 10.05 28.38 -18.22
N LYS A 7 11.33 28.12 -17.94
CA LYS A 7 12.01 26.89 -18.37
C LYS A 7 11.44 25.64 -17.73
N ILE A 8 11.10 25.71 -16.44
CA ILE A 8 10.46 24.60 -15.71
C ILE A 8 9.05 24.35 -16.25
N GLN A 9 8.25 25.40 -16.47
CA GLN A 9 6.90 25.26 -17.04
C GLN A 9 6.93 24.69 -18.47
N ALA A 10 7.90 25.11 -19.30
CA ALA A 10 8.10 24.57 -20.63
C ALA A 10 8.48 23.08 -20.59
N LYS A 11 9.33 22.67 -19.64
CA LYS A 11 9.75 21.28 -19.45
C LYS A 11 8.59 20.40 -18.96
N LEU A 12 7.77 20.91 -18.05
CA LEU A 12 6.57 20.23 -17.53
C LEU A 12 5.51 20.03 -18.63
N ARG A 13 5.27 21.04 -19.48
CA ARG A 13 4.37 20.91 -20.63
C ARG A 13 4.86 19.88 -21.65
N ARG A 14 6.18 19.81 -21.88
CA ARG A 14 6.79 18.82 -22.78
C ARG A 14 6.70 17.38 -22.26
N LEU A 15 6.53 17.21 -20.94
CA LEU A 15 6.31 15.93 -20.26
C LEU A 15 4.82 15.59 -20.07
N GLY A 16 3.90 16.34 -20.70
CA GLY A 16 2.45 16.07 -20.63
C GLY A 16 1.78 16.54 -19.34
N VAL A 17 2.47 17.28 -18.47
CA VAL A 17 1.91 17.83 -17.23
C VAL A 17 1.17 19.13 -17.57
N VAL A 18 -0.15 19.04 -17.79
CA VAL A 18 -0.94 20.16 -18.31
C VAL A 18 -1.55 21.04 -17.21
N ARG A 19 -1.74 20.53 -15.97
CA ARG A 19 -2.32 21.29 -14.84
C ARG A 19 -1.80 20.80 -13.49
N GLY A 20 -1.45 21.73 -12.60
CA GLY A 20 -1.09 21.43 -11.20
C GLY A 20 -2.31 21.17 -10.32
N ALA A 21 -2.10 20.58 -9.15
CA ALA A 21 -3.14 20.16 -8.20
C ALA A 21 -4.07 21.29 -7.72
N ARG A 22 -3.63 22.55 -7.81
CA ARG A 22 -4.45 23.74 -7.52
C ARG A 22 -5.63 23.93 -8.49
N SER A 23 -5.67 23.19 -9.60
CA SER A 23 -6.75 23.21 -10.58
C SER A 23 -7.67 21.98 -10.52
N LEU A 24 -7.47 21.09 -9.54
CA LEU A 24 -8.35 19.94 -9.35
C LEU A 24 -9.68 20.43 -8.79
N LYS A 25 -10.76 20.14 -9.51
CA LYS A 25 -12.11 20.39 -8.98
C LYS A 25 -12.30 19.49 -7.75
N PRO A 26 -12.92 20.00 -6.68
CA PRO A 26 -13.28 19.15 -5.54
C PRO A 26 -14.12 17.96 -6.02
N PRO A 27 -13.96 16.78 -5.41
CA PRO A 27 -14.74 15.62 -5.77
C PRO A 27 -16.22 15.97 -5.63
N ARG A 28 -16.98 15.71 -6.70
CA ARG A 28 -18.42 15.93 -6.68
C ARG A 28 -19.00 14.97 -5.63
N PRO A 29 -19.90 15.42 -4.74
CA PRO A 29 -20.58 14.50 -3.83
C PRO A 29 -21.19 13.36 -4.64
N LEU A 30 -20.85 12.12 -4.25
CA LEU A 30 -21.34 10.93 -4.92
C LEU A 30 -22.86 10.97 -4.88
N LYS A 31 -23.49 10.82 -6.04
CA LYS A 31 -24.93 10.61 -6.07
C LYS A 31 -25.20 9.29 -5.34
N PRO A 32 -26.31 9.19 -4.57
CA PRO A 32 -26.77 7.90 -4.09
C PRO A 32 -26.82 6.92 -5.26
N ALA A 33 -26.29 5.72 -5.06
CA ALA A 33 -26.36 4.68 -6.07
C ALA A 33 -27.84 4.49 -6.47
N PRO A 34 -28.14 4.38 -7.78
CA PRO A 34 -29.48 4.02 -8.20
C PRO A 34 -29.88 2.67 -7.56
N PRO A 35 -31.17 2.43 -7.29
CA PRO A 35 -31.62 1.13 -6.80
C PRO A 35 -31.14 0.04 -7.76
N VAL A 36 -30.47 -0.96 -7.22
CA VAL A 36 -29.98 -2.11 -8.00
C VAL A 36 -31.20 -2.93 -8.42
N GLU A 37 -31.46 -3.03 -9.71
CA GLU A 37 -32.47 -3.97 -10.23
C GLU A 37 -31.96 -5.40 -10.00
N GLU A 38 -32.65 -6.17 -9.16
CA GLU A 38 -32.25 -7.51 -8.72
C GLU A 38 -32.31 -8.60 -9.83
N SER A 39 -32.55 -8.26 -11.11
CA SER A 39 -32.39 -9.26 -12.17
C SER A 39 -32.14 -8.72 -13.58
N PRO A 40 -31.24 -9.36 -14.36
CA PRO A 40 -30.32 -10.40 -13.95
C PRO A 40 -28.99 -9.75 -13.56
N LEU A 41 -28.61 -9.86 -12.28
CA LEU A 41 -27.21 -10.15 -11.99
C LEU A 41 -26.86 -11.27 -12.96
N ARG A 42 -26.07 -10.98 -13.99
CA ARG A 42 -25.52 -12.05 -14.81
C ARG A 42 -24.85 -12.95 -13.78
N PRO A 43 -25.24 -14.23 -13.67
CA PRO A 43 -24.43 -15.15 -12.90
C PRO A 43 -23.02 -14.96 -13.41
N PHE A 44 -22.05 -14.78 -12.51
CA PHE A 44 -20.66 -14.87 -12.92
C PHE A 44 -20.57 -16.11 -13.81
N PRO A 45 -20.03 -15.98 -15.03
CA PRO A 45 -19.88 -17.15 -15.88
C PRO A 45 -19.21 -18.21 -15.01
N THR A 46 -19.89 -19.33 -14.80
CA THR A 46 -19.30 -20.47 -14.11
C THR A 46 -18.01 -20.73 -14.86
N PRO A 47 -16.82 -20.66 -14.22
CA PRO A 47 -15.57 -20.73 -14.91
C PRO A 47 -15.58 -21.95 -15.84
N THR A 48 -15.74 -21.69 -17.14
CA THR A 48 -15.72 -22.75 -18.17
C THR A 48 -14.33 -22.75 -18.74
N SER A 49 -13.40 -23.03 -17.86
CA SER A 49 -12.14 -23.67 -18.11
C SER A 49 -12.00 -24.57 -16.90
N ALA A 50 -11.56 -25.81 -17.10
CA ALA A 50 -11.08 -26.64 -16.01
C ALA A 50 -10.37 -25.71 -15.00
N ILE A 51 -10.92 -25.59 -13.78
CA ILE A 51 -10.10 -25.10 -12.68
C ILE A 51 -8.90 -26.02 -12.76
N ASP A 52 -7.74 -25.45 -13.02
CA ASP A 52 -6.51 -26.23 -12.98
C ASP A 52 -6.55 -26.91 -11.61
N ASP A 53 -6.68 -28.24 -11.58
CA ASP A 53 -6.80 -29.02 -10.32
C ASP A 53 -5.56 -28.81 -9.43
N ASP A 54 -4.59 -28.02 -9.91
CA ASP A 54 -3.38 -27.60 -9.23
C ASP A 54 -3.48 -26.21 -8.53
N ILE A 55 -4.62 -25.50 -8.54
CA ILE A 55 -4.75 -24.27 -7.72
C ILE A 55 -4.78 -24.66 -6.23
N GLN A 56 -3.64 -24.44 -5.56
CA GLN A 56 -3.48 -24.73 -4.14
C GLN A 56 -3.97 -23.55 -3.27
N PRO A 57 -4.53 -23.82 -2.08
CA PRO A 57 -4.92 -22.77 -1.14
C PRO A 57 -3.69 -21.97 -0.64
N LEU A 58 -3.90 -20.71 -0.29
CA LEU A 58 -2.82 -19.79 0.11
C LEU A 58 -2.04 -20.32 1.32
N GLU A 59 -2.72 -20.98 2.25
CA GLU A 59 -2.14 -21.62 3.44
C GLU A 59 -1.08 -22.67 3.07
N LYS A 60 -1.23 -23.32 1.92
CA LYS A 60 -0.27 -24.33 1.42
C LYS A 60 0.86 -23.70 0.63
N LEU A 61 0.58 -22.63 -0.13
CA LEU A 61 1.58 -21.92 -0.94
C LEU A 61 2.47 -21.02 -0.08
N LEU A 62 1.92 -20.45 0.98
CA LEU A 62 2.54 -19.46 1.87
C LEU A 62 2.51 -19.99 3.31
N PRO A 63 3.35 -20.99 3.62
CA PRO A 63 3.38 -21.57 4.96
C PRO A 63 3.76 -20.51 6.00
N GLY A 64 3.00 -20.47 7.09
CA GLY A 64 3.17 -19.49 8.17
C GLY A 64 2.21 -18.30 8.10
N GLY A 65 1.46 -18.16 7.01
CA GLY A 65 0.36 -17.19 6.95
C GLY A 65 -0.81 -17.61 7.84
N GLN A 66 -1.60 -16.62 8.24
CA GLN A 66 -2.68 -16.77 9.21
C GLN A 66 -3.93 -16.05 8.75
N LEU A 67 -5.09 -16.57 9.12
CA LEU A 67 -6.35 -15.85 8.99
C LEU A 67 -6.59 -15.01 10.22
N VAL A 68 -6.69 -13.71 10.00
CA VAL A 68 -6.95 -12.71 11.02
C VAL A 68 -8.40 -12.26 10.86
N ALA A 69 -9.23 -12.58 11.85
CA ALA A 69 -10.62 -12.16 11.90
C ALA A 69 -10.73 -10.70 12.37
N THR A 70 -11.62 -9.94 11.75
CA THR A 70 -11.96 -8.56 12.09
C THR A 70 -13.48 -8.40 12.23
N SER A 71 -13.96 -7.19 12.53
CA SER A 71 -15.40 -6.91 12.49
C SER A 71 -16.02 -7.03 11.10
N ASP A 72 -15.20 -6.97 10.06
CA ASP A 72 -15.61 -6.84 8.66
C ASP A 72 -15.18 -8.03 7.78
N GLY A 73 -14.85 -9.17 8.42
CA GLY A 73 -14.51 -10.42 7.73
C GLY A 73 -13.19 -11.02 8.20
N GLU A 74 -12.51 -11.74 7.30
CA GLU A 74 -11.21 -12.33 7.56
C GLU A 74 -10.20 -11.90 6.50
N CYS A 75 -8.95 -11.70 6.89
CA CYS A 75 -7.86 -11.40 5.97
C CYS A 75 -6.72 -12.39 6.17
N PHE A 76 -6.14 -12.88 5.07
CA PHE A 76 -4.94 -13.72 5.15
C PHE A 76 -3.70 -12.83 5.24
N VAL A 77 -2.92 -13.03 6.31
CA VAL A 77 -1.76 -12.22 6.67
C VAL A 77 -0.53 -13.09 6.80
N LEU A 78 0.58 -12.67 6.22
CA LEU A 78 1.88 -13.32 6.35
C LEU A 78 2.92 -12.33 6.86
N ASP A 79 3.57 -12.67 7.98
CA ASP A 79 4.66 -11.88 8.55
C ASP A 79 6.01 -12.56 8.32
N HIS A 80 6.93 -11.83 7.72
CA HIS A 80 8.35 -12.14 7.70
C HIS A 80 9.08 -11.23 8.69
N VAL A 81 9.67 -11.83 9.71
CA VAL A 81 10.34 -11.12 10.78
C VAL A 81 11.86 -11.19 10.59
N TYR A 82 12.49 -10.02 10.53
CA TYR A 82 13.92 -9.87 10.35
C TYR A 82 14.56 -9.24 11.58
N ARG A 83 15.76 -9.72 11.91
CA ARG A 83 16.66 -9.02 12.83
C ARG A 83 17.20 -7.78 12.13
N LEU A 84 17.54 -6.74 12.90
CA LEU A 84 18.05 -5.51 12.31
C LEU A 84 19.44 -5.66 11.67
N ASP A 85 20.21 -6.68 12.05
CA ASP A 85 21.48 -7.04 11.42
C ASP A 85 21.31 -7.89 10.16
N TYR A 86 20.07 -8.17 9.73
CA TYR A 86 19.80 -8.85 8.47
C TYR A 86 20.36 -8.03 7.30
N GLN A 87 21.10 -8.71 6.43
CA GLN A 87 21.74 -8.14 5.27
C GLN A 87 20.89 -8.39 4.01
N HIS A 88 20.59 -7.33 3.28
CA HIS A 88 19.89 -7.35 2.01
C HIS A 88 20.74 -6.64 0.95
N GLY A 89 21.37 -7.43 0.06
CA GLY A 89 22.40 -6.90 -0.82
C GLY A 89 23.59 -6.40 0.01
N ASP A 90 24.00 -5.15 -0.22
CA ASP A 90 25.14 -4.53 0.47
C ASP A 90 24.75 -3.84 1.79
N ASP A 91 23.46 -3.64 2.04
CA ASP A 91 22.94 -2.89 3.19
C ASP A 91 22.34 -3.82 4.25
N ARG A 92 22.38 -3.40 5.53
CA ARG A 92 21.60 -4.03 6.60
C ARG A 92 20.38 -3.19 6.93
N LEU A 93 19.33 -3.81 7.45
CA LEU A 93 18.12 -3.09 7.84
C LEU A 93 18.37 -2.00 8.88
N VAL A 94 19.32 -2.20 9.79
CA VAL A 94 19.74 -1.20 10.78
C VAL A 94 20.37 0.05 10.15
N ASP A 95 20.95 -0.04 8.95
CA ASP A 95 21.69 1.05 8.35
C ASP A 95 20.75 2.23 7.99
N LEU A 96 19.47 1.97 7.73
CA LEU A 96 18.45 3.00 7.56
C LEU A 96 18.34 3.94 8.77
N LEU A 97 18.56 3.41 9.97
CA LEU A 97 18.42 4.14 11.23
C LEU A 97 19.60 5.08 11.51
N GLN A 98 20.62 5.08 10.64
CA GLN A 98 21.68 6.08 10.64
C GLN A 98 21.24 7.39 9.97
N PHE A 99 20.13 7.36 9.24
CA PHE A 99 19.55 8.52 8.58
C PHE A 99 18.37 9.07 9.38
N SER A 100 18.12 10.37 9.22
CA SER A 100 16.94 11.03 9.76
C SER A 100 15.93 11.33 8.65
N PRO A 101 14.62 11.10 8.88
CA PRO A 101 13.56 11.56 7.97
C PRO A 101 13.63 13.07 7.67
N ALA A 102 14.26 13.88 8.53
CA ALA A 102 14.53 15.30 8.29
C ALA A 102 15.24 15.57 6.94
N ALA A 103 16.08 14.64 6.47
CA ALA A 103 16.78 14.76 5.20
C ALA A 103 15.83 14.81 3.99
N ALA A 104 14.61 14.26 4.13
CA ALA A 104 13.59 14.28 3.09
C ALA A 104 12.73 15.56 3.09
N ALA A 105 12.74 16.34 4.18
CA ALA A 105 11.89 17.52 4.35
C ALA A 105 11.98 18.57 3.22
N PRO A 106 13.15 18.86 2.61
CA PRO A 106 13.23 19.80 1.47
C PRO A 106 12.49 19.31 0.22
N PHE A 107 12.36 18.00 0.05
CA PHE A 107 11.74 17.39 -1.13
C PHE A 107 10.23 17.19 -0.93
N VAL A 108 9.81 16.82 0.28
CA VAL A 108 8.41 16.56 0.65
C VAL A 108 7.71 17.84 1.13
N GLN A 109 8.46 18.89 1.47
CA GLN A 109 7.97 20.16 2.04
C GLN A 109 7.18 19.98 3.35
N ASP A 110 7.53 18.98 4.14
CA ASP A 110 6.93 18.72 5.44
C ASP A 110 7.98 18.77 6.56
N ALA A 111 7.94 19.86 7.34
CA ALA A 111 8.86 20.06 8.45
C ALA A 111 8.62 19.09 9.62
N ARG A 112 7.45 18.44 9.69
CA ARG A 112 7.14 17.46 10.74
C ARG A 112 8.07 16.26 10.70
N LEU A 113 8.61 15.92 9.52
CA LEU A 113 9.58 14.83 9.36
C LEU A 113 10.82 15.00 10.25
N ALA A 114 11.18 16.22 10.64
CA ALA A 114 12.31 16.47 11.53
C ALA A 114 12.10 16.00 12.98
N ALA A 115 10.85 15.72 13.38
CA ALA A 115 10.50 15.29 14.73
C ALA A 115 10.38 13.76 14.88
N HIS A 116 10.65 12.99 13.81
CA HIS A 116 10.40 11.55 13.77
C HIS A 116 11.66 10.75 13.42
N ASP A 117 11.64 9.47 13.79
CA ASP A 117 12.61 8.45 13.40
C ASP A 117 11.98 7.51 12.36
N PHE A 118 12.77 6.82 11.54
CA PHE A 118 12.22 5.85 10.58
C PHE A 118 11.45 4.69 11.23
N ARG A 119 11.63 4.45 12.54
CA ARG A 119 10.77 3.56 13.35
C ARG A 119 9.31 3.98 13.41
N ASP A 120 9.05 5.27 13.28
CA ASP A 120 7.70 5.83 13.33
C ASP A 120 6.97 5.70 11.99
N PHE A 121 7.62 5.17 10.95
CA PHE A 121 7.08 5.12 9.59
C PHE A 121 6.63 3.71 9.22
N LEU A 122 5.63 3.66 8.33
CA LEU A 122 5.25 2.48 7.58
C LEU A 122 5.80 2.56 6.17
N PHE A 123 6.46 1.51 5.70
CA PHE A 123 6.81 1.33 4.29
C PHE A 123 5.67 0.56 3.65
N LEU A 124 5.14 1.02 2.51
CA LEU A 124 3.99 0.39 1.86
C LEU A 124 4.19 0.28 0.35
N ASP A 125 3.84 -0.88 -0.17
CA ASP A 125 3.76 -1.17 -1.60
C ASP A 125 2.54 -2.05 -1.89
N THR A 126 2.00 -1.99 -3.10
CA THR A 126 0.82 -2.76 -3.48
C THR A 126 0.99 -3.47 -4.81
N GLU A 127 0.55 -4.72 -4.86
CA GLU A 127 0.40 -5.45 -6.11
C GLU A 127 -1.07 -5.42 -6.52
N THR A 128 -1.31 -5.03 -7.77
CA THR A 128 -2.66 -4.78 -8.26
C THR A 128 -3.01 -5.59 -9.49
N THR A 129 -4.31 -5.86 -9.67
CA THR A 129 -4.81 -6.42 -10.93
C THR A 129 -4.63 -5.38 -12.06
N GLY A 130 -4.14 -5.84 -13.21
CA GLY A 130 -3.79 -4.96 -14.34
C GLY A 130 -4.96 -4.10 -14.88
N LEU A 131 -4.62 -3.02 -15.58
CA LEU A 131 -5.51 -1.91 -16.00
C LEU A 131 -6.59 -2.24 -17.06
N ALA A 132 -6.81 -3.50 -17.44
CA ALA A 132 -7.78 -3.85 -18.49
C ALA A 132 -9.18 -4.13 -17.92
N GLY A 133 -10.06 -3.12 -17.94
CA GLY A 133 -11.52 -3.31 -17.87
C GLY A 133 -12.18 -3.04 -16.51
N ALA A 134 -12.14 -3.99 -15.58
CA ALA A 134 -13.12 -4.13 -14.49
C ALA A 134 -12.71 -3.62 -13.10
N GLY A 135 -11.65 -2.80 -13.01
CA GLY A 135 -11.17 -2.22 -11.74
C GLY A 135 -9.78 -2.74 -11.35
N THR A 136 -8.99 -1.85 -10.74
CA THR A 136 -7.68 -2.16 -10.17
C THR A 136 -7.89 -2.56 -8.71
N LEU A 137 -7.72 -3.83 -8.38
CA LEU A 137 -7.78 -4.35 -7.02
C LEU A 137 -6.37 -4.59 -6.50
N ALA A 138 -6.07 -4.11 -5.29
CA ALA A 138 -4.85 -4.49 -4.59
C ALA A 138 -5.01 -5.91 -4.04
N PHE A 139 -4.59 -6.90 -4.83
CA PHE A 139 -4.71 -8.30 -4.40
C PHE A 139 -3.68 -8.68 -3.34
N MET A 140 -2.61 -7.88 -3.21
CA MET A 140 -1.66 -7.98 -2.11
C MET A 140 -1.20 -6.58 -1.70
N VAL A 141 -1.18 -6.32 -0.40
CA VAL A 141 -0.61 -5.11 0.19
C VAL A 141 0.56 -5.52 1.07
N GLY A 142 1.77 -5.07 0.71
CA GLY A 142 2.97 -5.29 1.50
C GLY A 142 3.27 -4.07 2.36
N VAL A 143 3.57 -4.28 3.63
CA VAL A 143 4.04 -3.25 4.54
C VAL A 143 5.31 -3.66 5.29
N GLY A 144 6.18 -2.70 5.56
CA GLY A 144 7.38 -2.87 6.37
C GLY A 144 7.37 -1.90 7.55
N PHE A 145 7.71 -2.36 8.75
CA PHE A 145 7.80 -1.48 9.93
C PHE A 145 8.74 -2.05 11.00
N PHE A 146 9.26 -1.15 11.83
CA PHE A 146 9.98 -1.53 13.04
C PHE A 146 8.99 -1.83 14.17
N GLU A 147 9.32 -2.85 14.96
CA GLU A 147 8.51 -3.30 16.08
C GLU A 147 9.39 -3.64 17.31
N PRO A 148 8.99 -3.22 18.53
CA PRO A 148 9.66 -3.64 19.76
C PRO A 148 9.60 -5.16 19.97
N SER A 149 10.64 -5.70 20.60
CA SER A 149 10.78 -7.13 20.90
C SER A 149 11.42 -7.33 22.29
N PRO A 150 11.15 -8.44 23.00
CA PRO A 150 11.84 -8.77 24.24
C PRO A 150 13.38 -8.77 24.14
N HIS A 151 13.91 -8.95 22.92
CA HIS A 151 15.35 -9.01 22.64
C HIS A 151 15.87 -7.75 21.91
N GLY A 152 15.14 -6.64 21.99
CA GLY A 152 15.49 -5.37 21.35
C GLY A 152 14.42 -4.94 20.35
N GLU A 153 14.79 -4.87 19.08
CA GLU A 153 13.92 -4.38 18.00
C GLU A 153 14.03 -5.33 16.80
N ARG A 154 12.95 -5.42 16.02
CA ARG A 154 12.87 -6.22 14.80
C ARG A 154 12.23 -5.42 13.68
N PHE A 155 12.46 -5.85 12.45
CA PHE A 155 11.76 -5.32 11.29
C PHE A 155 10.79 -6.39 10.78
N VAL A 156 9.53 -6.02 10.65
CA VAL A 156 8.46 -6.90 10.18
C VAL A 156 8.09 -6.48 8.77
N VAL A 157 8.11 -7.44 7.84
CA VAL A 157 7.46 -7.32 6.54
C VAL A 157 6.17 -8.10 6.61
N ARG A 158 5.05 -7.41 6.60
CA ARG A 158 3.70 -7.98 6.63
C ARG A 158 3.08 -7.90 5.25
N GLN A 159 2.47 -8.98 4.80
CA GLN A 159 1.73 -9.03 3.55
C GLN A 159 0.28 -9.41 3.84
N TYR A 160 -0.64 -8.56 3.38
CA TYR A 160 -2.07 -8.83 3.38
C TYR A 160 -2.48 -9.33 2.02
N PHE A 161 -3.24 -10.42 1.96
CA PHE A 161 -3.70 -11.04 0.72
C PHE A 161 -5.22 -11.00 0.61
N LEU A 162 -5.70 -10.51 -0.53
CA LEU A 162 -7.12 -10.54 -0.89
C LEU A 162 -7.44 -11.91 -1.51
N ARG A 163 -8.03 -12.83 -0.73
CA ARG A 163 -8.38 -14.18 -1.22
C ARG A 163 -9.64 -14.16 -2.09
N ASP A 164 -10.61 -13.35 -1.70
CA ASP A 164 -11.85 -13.07 -2.41
C ASP A 164 -12.15 -11.58 -2.35
N HIS A 165 -12.93 -11.06 -3.30
CA HIS A 165 -13.37 -9.66 -3.30
C HIS A 165 -14.07 -9.25 -1.99
N GLY A 166 -14.79 -10.18 -1.34
CA GLY A 166 -15.46 -9.94 -0.06
C GLY A 166 -14.52 -9.69 1.12
N ASP A 167 -13.23 -10.04 1.01
CA ASP A 167 -12.24 -9.89 2.09
C ASP A 167 -11.62 -8.47 2.12
N GLU A 168 -11.93 -7.61 1.13
CA GLU A 168 -11.35 -6.25 1.04
C GLU A 168 -11.61 -5.38 2.28
N PRO A 169 -12.83 -5.34 2.86
CA PRO A 169 -13.08 -4.57 4.08
C PRO A 169 -12.21 -5.02 5.26
N ALA A 170 -12.02 -6.33 5.45
CA ALA A 170 -11.16 -6.86 6.51
C ALA A 170 -9.69 -6.48 6.30
N LEU A 171 -9.20 -6.55 5.07
CA LEU A 171 -7.85 -6.10 4.71
C LEU A 171 -7.66 -4.61 5.02
N LEU A 172 -8.60 -3.77 4.57
CA LEU A 172 -8.52 -2.31 4.77
C LEU A 172 -8.59 -1.93 6.24
N LEU A 173 -9.40 -2.63 7.04
CA LEU A 173 -9.48 -2.39 8.49
C LEU A 173 -8.14 -2.67 9.18
N LEU A 174 -7.51 -3.82 8.90
CA LEU A 174 -6.20 -4.15 9.48
C LEU A 174 -5.11 -3.16 9.04
N LEU A 175 -5.20 -2.67 7.80
CA LEU A 175 -4.26 -1.67 7.29
C LEU A 175 -4.47 -0.30 7.97
N ASP A 176 -5.73 0.11 8.17
CA ASP A 176 -6.09 1.36 8.85
C ASP A 176 -5.61 1.37 10.31
N GLU A 177 -5.84 0.27 11.03
CA GLU A 177 -5.34 0.09 12.41
C GLU A 177 -3.82 0.23 12.48
N LEU A 178 -3.08 -0.41 11.57
CA LEU A 178 -1.63 -0.30 11.53
C LEU A 178 -1.15 1.09 11.12
N LEU A 179 -1.82 1.75 10.17
CA LEU A 179 -1.52 3.12 9.75
C LEU A 179 -1.72 4.12 10.90
N ALA A 180 -2.75 3.93 11.73
CA ALA A 180 -3.05 4.79 12.86
C ALA A 180 -1.94 4.80 13.93
N GLU A 181 -1.11 3.76 13.99
CA GLU A 181 0.04 3.66 14.91
C GLU A 181 1.29 4.40 14.40
N LYS A 182 1.29 4.90 13.17
CA LYS A 182 2.49 5.41 12.49
C LYS A 182 2.39 6.91 12.22
N ALA A 183 3.53 7.60 12.30
CA ALA A 183 3.64 9.04 12.08
C ALA A 183 3.74 9.41 10.60
N GLY A 184 4.13 8.47 9.75
CA GLY A 184 4.32 8.71 8.33
C GLY A 184 4.31 7.44 7.49
N LEU A 185 4.13 7.64 6.18
CA LEU A 185 4.06 6.58 5.18
C LEU A 185 5.14 6.82 4.12
N VAL A 186 5.92 5.78 3.82
CA VAL A 186 6.91 5.73 2.75
C VAL A 186 6.41 4.78 1.68
N THR A 187 6.30 5.24 0.44
CA THR A 187 5.83 4.43 -0.70
C THR A 187 6.65 4.74 -1.96
N PHE A 188 6.63 3.82 -2.92
CA PHE A 188 7.13 4.08 -4.27
C PHE A 188 5.96 4.52 -5.16
N ASN A 189 6.13 5.62 -5.91
CA ASN A 189 5.07 6.25 -6.72
C ASN A 189 3.80 6.70 -5.96
N GLY A 190 3.85 6.83 -4.63
CA GLY A 190 2.81 7.53 -3.88
C GLY A 190 2.83 9.04 -4.15
N ARG A 191 1.67 9.67 -3.99
CA ARG A 191 1.52 11.11 -4.22
C ARG A 191 2.24 11.91 -3.11
N SER A 192 3.01 12.92 -3.52
CA SER A 192 3.55 14.02 -2.70
C SER A 192 2.55 15.15 -2.51
#